data_AF-A0A917CIB3-F1
#
_entry.id   AF-A0A917CIB3-F1
#
_cell.length_a   1.000
_cell.length_b   1.000
_cell.length_c   1.000
_cell.angle_alpha   90.00
_cell.angle_beta   90.00
_cell.angle_gamma   90.00
#
_symmetry.space_group_name_H-M   'P 1'
#
loop_
_entity.id
_entity.type
_entity.pdbx_description
1 polymer ?
#
loop_
_entity_poly.entity_id
_entity_poly.type
_entity_poly.pdbx_seq_one_letter_code
_entity_poly.pdbx_strand_id
1 'polypeptide(L)'
;MIRQMTHSNRNDFIKSNEGFMVSGRIIPKYENGNWTYTEELFAESYFKQYEHDEMNISYLEETEQHYWNKPLSGPSRTTLRG
;
A
#
# COMPACT_ATOMS: atom_id res chain seq x y z
N MET A 1 11.88 8.79 6.52
CA MET A 1 10.83 8.97 7.54
C MET A 1 9.50 8.90 6.83
N ILE A 2 8.66 7.91 7.14
CA ILE A 2 7.31 7.80 6.57
C ILE A 2 6.41 8.80 7.32
N ARG A 3 5.72 9.69 6.62
CA ARG A 3 4.76 10.64 7.21
C ARG A 3 3.35 10.17 6.89
N GLN A 4 2.45 10.24 7.87
CA GLN A 4 1.04 9.98 7.65
C GLN A 4 0.44 11.04 6.72
N MET A 5 -0.40 10.58 5.80
CA MET A 5 -1.22 11.46 4.99
C MET A 5 -2.35 12.04 5.87
N THR A 6 -2.68 13.31 5.65
CA THR A 6 -3.67 14.09 6.37
C THR A 6 -4.45 14.94 5.36
N HIS A 7 -5.60 15.50 5.73
CA HIS A 7 -6.36 16.38 4.83
C HIS A 7 -5.56 17.59 4.35
N SER A 8 -4.63 18.10 5.14
CA SER A 8 -3.81 19.27 4.79
C SER A 8 -2.71 18.96 3.78
N ASN A 9 -2.20 17.72 3.75
CA ASN A 9 -1.12 17.30 2.84
C ASN A 9 -1.58 16.32 1.74
N ARG A 10 -2.88 16.01 1.64
CA ARG A 10 -3.43 15.09 0.63
C ARG A 10 -3.13 15.49 -0.83
N ASN A 11 -2.92 16.79 -1.07
CA ASN A 11 -2.59 17.31 -2.40
C ASN A 11 -1.10 17.16 -2.73
N ASP A 12 -0.26 16.80 -1.76
CA ASP A 12 1.16 16.50 -1.98
C ASP A 12 1.35 15.13 -2.65
N PHE A 13 0.28 14.32 -2.71
CA PHE A 13 0.27 13.11 -3.52
C PHE A 13 0.44 13.48 -4.99
N ILE A 14 1.38 12.81 -5.66
CA ILE A 14 1.70 13.03 -7.07
C ILE A 14 0.47 12.66 -7.91
N LYS A 15 -0.31 13.67 -8.31
CA LYS A 15 -1.43 13.54 -9.24
C LYS A 15 -0.99 13.41 -10.70
N SER A 16 0.24 13.81 -11.01
CA SER A 16 0.77 13.77 -12.36
C SER A 16 1.14 12.32 -12.73
N ASN A 17 0.11 11.53 -13.05
CA ASN A 17 0.22 10.40 -13.95
C ASN A 17 0.47 10.93 -15.38
N GLU A 18 1.45 11.82 -15.52
CA GLU A 18 1.94 12.29 -16.80
C GLU A 18 2.57 11.09 -17.50
N GLY A 19 2.18 10.88 -18.75
CA GLY A 19 2.71 9.75 -19.48
C GLY A 19 4.18 9.95 -19.86
N PHE A 20 4.88 8.84 -20.01
CA PHE A 20 6.31 8.79 -20.26
C PHE A 20 6.64 7.72 -21.30
N MET A 21 7.79 7.87 -21.96
CA MET A 21 8.27 6.87 -22.91
C MET A 21 8.97 5.73 -22.17
N VAL A 22 8.61 4.49 -22.51
CA VAL A 22 9.21 3.27 -21.97
C VAL A 22 10.07 2.63 -23.05
N SER A 23 11.37 2.50 -22.78
CA SER A 23 12.36 1.91 -23.70
C SER A 23 12.76 0.48 -23.34
N GLY A 24 12.33 -0.03 -22.19
CA GLY A 24 12.71 -1.36 -21.71
C GLY A 24 12.06 -1.73 -20.38
N ARG A 25 12.49 -2.86 -19.82
CA ARG A 25 12.04 -3.35 -18.52
C ARG A 25 13.13 -4.10 -17.77
N ILE A 26 12.98 -4.14 -16.46
CA ILE A 26 13.75 -5.01 -15.57
C ILE A 26 12.96 -6.30 -15.35
N ILE A 27 13.63 -7.44 -15.48
CA ILE A 27 13.09 -8.77 -15.17
C ILE A 27 13.78 -9.25 -13.89
N PRO A 28 13.14 -9.12 -12.72
CA PRO A 28 13.69 -9.60 -11.48
C PRO A 28 13.60 -11.13 -11.40
N LYS A 29 14.61 -11.76 -10.78
CA LYS A 29 14.66 -13.19 -10.51
C LYS A 29 15.20 -13.42 -9.11
N TYR A 30 14.46 -14.17 -8.30
CA TYR A 30 14.93 -14.60 -6.99
C TYR A 30 15.55 -16.00 -7.11
N GLU A 31 16.82 -16.14 -6.75
CA GLU A 31 17.56 -17.40 -6.86
C GLU A 31 18.64 -17.48 -5.77
N ASN A 32 18.81 -18.66 -5.17
CA ASN A 32 19.80 -18.93 -4.13
C ASN A 32 19.77 -17.93 -2.96
N GLY A 33 18.57 -17.50 -2.56
CA GLY A 33 18.41 -16.55 -1.45
C GLY A 33 18.67 -15.08 -1.80
N ASN A 34 18.95 -14.77 -3.06
CA ASN A 34 19.30 -13.43 -3.51
C ASN A 34 18.35 -12.95 -4.62
N TRP A 35 18.04 -11.65 -4.60
CA TRP A 35 17.40 -11.00 -5.74
C TRP A 35 18.45 -10.64 -6.79
N THR A 36 18.21 -11.09 -8.01
CA THR A 36 18.98 -10.73 -9.21
C THR A 36 18.03 -10.09 -10.21
N TYR A 37 18.57 -9.47 -11.25
CA TYR A 37 17.76 -8.92 -12.31
C TYR A 37 18.49 -8.99 -13.65
N THR A 38 17.70 -8.97 -14.72
CA THR A 38 18.18 -8.74 -16.08
C THR A 38 17.42 -7.56 -16.68
N GLU A 39 18.03 -6.89 -17.65
CA GLU A 39 17.41 -5.77 -18.36
C GLU A 39 17.08 -6.22 -19.78
N GLU A 40 15.89 -5.86 -20.25
CA GLU A 40 15.43 -6.07 -21.61
C GLU A 40 15.13 -4.70 -22.23
N LEU A 41 15.82 -4.35 -23.31
CA LEU A 41 15.51 -3.18 -24.12
C LEU A 41 14.48 -3.57 -25.17
N PHE A 42 13.46 -2.73 -25.36
CA PHE A 42 12.46 -2.91 -26.39
C PHE A 42 13.00 -2.45 -27.74
N ALA A 43 12.61 -3.15 -28.81
CA ALA A 43 12.97 -2.77 -30.17
C ALA A 43 12.39 -1.40 -30.55
N GLU A 44 11.19 -1.09 -30.05
CA GLU A 44 10.53 0.20 -30.19
C GLU A 44 10.04 0.67 -28.81
N SER A 45 10.30 1.94 -28.50
CA SER A 45 9.77 2.55 -27.28
C SER A 45 8.29 2.85 -27.41
N TYR A 46 7.52 2.74 -26.33
CA TYR A 46 6.10 3.09 -26.32
C TYR A 46 5.77 4.11 -25.24
N PHE A 47 4.72 4.90 -25.48
CA PHE A 47 4.19 5.83 -24.49
C PHE A 47 3.32 5.08 -23.48
N LYS A 48 3.58 5.28 -22.19
CA LYS A 48 2.80 4.72 -21.10
C LYS A 48 2.26 5.85 -20.24
N GLN A 49 0.97 5.78 -19.95
CA GLN A 49 0.30 6.66 -19.00
C GLN A 49 -0.45 5.78 -18.01
N TYR A 50 -0.38 6.12 -16.72
CA TYR A 50 -1.18 5.44 -15.71
C TYR A 50 -2.59 6.03 -15.70
N GLU A 51 -3.59 5.19 -15.48
CA GLU A 51 -4.97 5.63 -15.35
C GLU A 51 -5.10 6.66 -14.21
N HIS A 52 -6.08 7.55 -14.33
CA HIS A 52 -6.39 8.47 -13.25
C HIS A 52 -7.12 7.71 -12.14
N ASP A 53 -6.36 7.12 -11.24
CA ASP A 53 -6.92 6.48 -10.06
C ASP A 53 -7.38 7.56 -9.07
N GLU A 54 -8.68 7.58 -8.78
CA GLU A 54 -9.23 8.37 -7.69
C GLU A 54 -8.67 7.84 -6.37
N MET A 55 -7.93 8.68 -5.64
CA MET A 55 -7.44 8.30 -4.32
C MET A 55 -8.59 8.03 -3.37
N ASN A 56 -8.64 6.81 -2.82
CA ASN A 56 -9.60 6.45 -1.78
C ASN A 56 -9.25 7.15 -0.45
N ILE A 57 -9.70 8.39 -0.23
CA ILE A 57 -9.40 9.15 1.00
C ILE A 57 -10.16 8.69 2.26
N SER A 58 -10.96 7.62 2.18
CA SER A 58 -11.74 7.14 3.33
C SER A 58 -10.88 6.73 4.53
N TYR A 59 -9.62 6.36 4.30
CA TYR A 59 -8.66 6.06 5.39
C TYR A 59 -8.17 7.30 6.15
N LEU A 60 -8.41 8.51 5.62
CA LEU A 60 -8.13 9.76 6.33
C LEU A 60 -9.27 10.13 7.29
N GLU A 61 -10.47 9.60 7.03
CA GLU A 61 -11.61 9.74 7.92
C GLU A 61 -11.43 8.69 9.02
N GLU A 62 -10.96 9.12 10.19
CA GLU A 62 -11.08 8.34 11.42
C GLU A 62 -12.57 8.10 11.70
N THR A 63 -13.14 7.02 11.16
CA THR A 63 -14.24 6.40 11.89
C THR A 63 -13.57 5.75 13.08
N GLU A 64 -13.76 6.36 14.25
CA GLU A 64 -13.37 5.77 15.52
C GLU A 64 -13.68 4.27 15.47
N GLN A 65 -12.65 3.45 15.37
CA GLN A 65 -12.80 2.01 15.42
C GLN A 65 -13.07 1.65 16.89
N HIS A 66 -14.29 1.97 17.33
CA HIS A 66 -14.90 1.74 18.64
C HIS A 66 -15.05 0.24 18.97
N TYR A 67 -14.37 -0.63 18.22
CA TYR A 67 -14.45 -2.09 18.34
C TYR A 67 -13.33 -2.68 19.20
N TRP A 68 -12.34 -1.91 19.63
CA TRP A 68 -11.27 -2.40 20.52
C TRP A 68 -11.56 -2.28 22.03
N ASN A 69 -12.68 -1.64 22.43
CA ASN A 69 -13.03 -1.45 23.84
C ASN A 69 -14.21 -2.32 24.33
N LYS A 70 -14.50 -3.46 23.69
CA LYS A 70 -15.32 -4.49 24.36
C LYS A 70 -14.41 -5.35 25.22
N PRO A 71 -14.53 -5.32 26.57
CA PRO A 71 -13.85 -6.32 27.38
C PRO A 71 -14.34 -7.69 26.92
N LEU A 72 -13.41 -8.60 26.67
CA LEU A 72 -13.73 -10.01 26.46
C LEU A 72 -14.42 -10.50 27.72
N SER A 73 -15.76 -10.56 27.71
CA SER A 73 -16.55 -11.21 28.75
C SER A 73 -16.33 -12.71 28.63
N GLY A 74 -15.20 -13.19 29.13
CA GLY A 74 -14.97 -14.60 29.38
C GLY A 74 -15.88 -15.08 30.53
N PRO A 75 -16.35 -16.34 30.51
CA PRO A 75 -17.20 -16.85 31.58
C PRO A 75 -16.42 -16.89 32.90
N SER A 76 -17.08 -16.45 33.99
CA SER A 76 -16.57 -16.53 35.36
C SER A 76 -16.08 -17.94 35.67
N ARG A 77 -14.81 -18.07 36.04
CA ARG A 77 -14.28 -19.30 36.64
C ARG A 77 -14.95 -19.49 38.00
N THR A 78 -15.93 -20.40 38.05
CA THR A 78 -16.44 -20.96 39.31
C THR A 78 -15.29 -21.68 40.01
N THR A 79 -14.85 -21.14 41.14
CA THR A 79 -13.94 -21.85 42.04
C THR A 79 -14.69 -22.99 42.70
N LEU A 80 -14.42 -24.23 42.28
CA LEU A 80 -14.63 -25.41 43.12
C LEU A 80 -13.58 -25.35 44.24
N ARG A 81 -13.97 -24.86 45.41
CA ARG A 81 -13.34 -25.26 46.69
C ARG A 81 -14.06 -26.53 47.14
N GLY A 82 -13.26 -27.52 47.52
CA GLY A 82 -13.72 -28.80 48.06
C GLY A 82 -14.32 -28.70 49.47
#